data_AF-A0A963HV90-F1
#
_entry.id   AF-A0A963HV90-F1
#
_cell.length_a   1.000
_cell.length_b   1.000
_cell.length_c   1.000
_cell.angle_alpha   90.00
_cell.angle_beta   90.00
_cell.angle_gamma   90.00
#
_symmetry.space_group_name_H-M   'P 1'
#
loop_
_entity.id
_entity.type
_entity.pdbx_description
1 polymer ?
#
loop_
_entity_poly.entity_id
_entity_poly.type
_entity_poly.pdbx_seq_one_letter_code
_entity_poly.pdbx_strand_id
1 'polypeptide(L)' 'APGPDYRLYLSPDFIETEADFKRLKPTLVQVGRIHGFDNFIVDIPPHIDPERYTTAIVWCESFGQFITAAKYR' A
#
# COMPACT_ATOMS: atom_id res chain seq x y z
N ALA A 1 18.31 8.89 -12.06
CA ALA A 1 17.33 7.78 -11.95
C ALA A 1 16.06 8.33 -11.30
N PRO A 2 14.85 7.87 -11.67
CA PRO A 2 13.67 8.20 -10.89
C PRO A 2 13.89 7.71 -9.45
N GLY A 3 13.67 8.57 -8.48
CA GLY A 3 13.69 8.19 -7.07
C GLY A 3 12.58 7.17 -6.75
N PRO A 4 12.53 6.62 -5.54
CA PRO A 4 11.49 5.69 -5.16
C PRO A 4 10.09 6.31 -5.25
N ASP A 5 9.10 5.49 -5.64
CA ASP A 5 7.69 5.86 -5.67
C ASP A 5 6.88 4.94 -4.74
N TYR A 6 6.97 5.20 -3.44
CA TYR A 6 6.24 4.45 -2.43
C TYR A 6 4.76 4.83 -2.42
N ARG A 7 3.91 3.81 -2.47
CA ARG A 7 2.46 3.90 -2.44
C ARG A 7 1.93 3.09 -1.27
N LEU A 8 0.89 3.62 -0.64
CA LEU A 8 0.11 2.93 0.36
C LEU A 8 -1.10 2.27 -0.32
N TYR A 9 -1.26 0.98 -0.10
CA TYR A 9 -2.41 0.20 -0.54
C TYR A 9 -3.16 -0.40 0.65
N LEU A 10 -4.48 -0.59 0.53
CA LEU A 10 -5.27 -1.36 1.50
C LEU A 10 -5.79 -2.66 0.87
N SER A 11 -5.86 -3.69 1.70
CA SER A 11 -6.35 -5.03 1.35
C SER A 11 -7.29 -5.58 2.43
N PRO A 12 -8.38 -6.28 2.06
CA PRO A 12 -9.19 -7.01 3.03
C PRO A 12 -8.46 -8.24 3.58
N ASP A 13 -7.53 -8.80 2.80
CA ASP A 13 -6.72 -9.97 3.14
C ASP A 13 -5.27 -9.58 3.46
N PHE A 14 -4.59 -10.39 4.28
CA PHE A 14 -3.17 -10.17 4.56
C PHE A 14 -2.31 -10.58 3.36
N ILE A 15 -1.35 -9.72 3.00
CA ILE A 15 -0.44 -9.92 1.86
C ILE A 15 0.98 -10.04 2.40
N GLU A 16 1.61 -11.18 2.19
CA GLU A 16 2.93 -11.49 2.75
C GLU A 16 4.06 -11.44 1.73
N THR A 17 3.75 -11.58 0.44
CA THR A 17 4.76 -11.71 -0.59
C THR A 17 4.54 -10.74 -1.74
N GLU A 18 5.63 -10.41 -2.44
CA GLU A 18 5.56 -9.66 -3.70
C GLU A 18 4.71 -10.37 -4.76
N ALA A 19 4.76 -11.70 -4.81
CA ALA A 19 3.98 -12.48 -5.74
C ALA A 19 2.47 -12.34 -5.45
N ASP A 20 2.07 -12.39 -4.18
CA ASP A 20 0.69 -12.16 -3.76
C ASP A 20 0.25 -10.73 -4.04
N PHE A 21 1.10 -9.75 -3.73
CA PHE A 21 0.81 -8.36 -4.07
C PHE A 21 0.59 -8.19 -5.57
N LYS A 22 1.50 -8.69 -6.42
CA LYS A 22 1.36 -8.59 -7.89
C LYS A 22 0.09 -9.26 -8.39
N ARG A 23 -0.25 -10.43 -7.85
CA ARG A 23 -1.46 -11.19 -8.19
C ARG A 23 -2.74 -10.47 -7.79
N LEU A 24 -2.76 -9.85 -6.61
CA LEU A 24 -3.94 -9.21 -6.02
C LEU A 24 -4.00 -7.71 -6.26
N LYS A 25 -2.96 -7.06 -6.79
CA LYS A 25 -2.89 -5.61 -7.03
C LYS A 25 -4.16 -5.03 -7.66
N PRO A 26 -4.82 -5.67 -8.65
CA PRO A 26 -6.07 -5.14 -9.23
C PRO A 26 -7.25 -5.06 -8.26
N THR A 27 -7.23 -5.82 -7.16
CA THR A 27 -8.27 -5.83 -6.12
C THR A 27 -7.93 -4.93 -4.93
N LEU A 28 -6.69 -4.46 -4.85
CA LEU A 28 -6.23 -3.55 -3.80
C LEU A 28 -6.66 -2.12 -4.11
N VAL A 29 -6.84 -1.32 -3.07
CA VAL A 29 -7.11 0.12 -3.24
C VAL A 29 -5.86 0.93 -2.91
N GLN A 30 -5.40 1.74 -3.87
CA GLN A 30 -4.31 2.68 -3.63
C GLN A 30 -4.84 3.90 -2.87
N VAL A 31 -4.33 4.14 -1.67
CA VAL A 31 -4.73 5.28 -0.83
C VAL A 31 -4.01 6.55 -1.26
N GLY A 32 -2.70 6.45 -1.46
CA GLY A 32 -1.88 7.64 -1.71
C GLY A 32 -0.40 7.33 -1.83
N ARG A 33 0.35 8.40 -2.11
CA ARG A 33 1.82 8.37 -2.12
C ARG A 33 2.35 8.59 -0.71
N ILE A 34 3.43 7.90 -0.37
CA ILE A 34 4.16 8.13 0.87
C ILE A 34 5.29 9.13 0.59
N HIS A 35 5.25 10.26 1.28
CA HIS A 35 6.26 11.31 1.19
C HIS A 35 7.16 11.25 2.43
N GLY A 36 8.44 10.93 2.22
CA GLY A 36 9.40 10.74 3.31
C GLY A 36 9.47 9.29 3.78
N PHE A 37 10.44 9.00 4.65
CA PHE A 37 10.72 7.65 5.16
C PHE A 37 10.29 7.46 6.62
N ASP A 38 9.92 8.55 7.30
CA ASP A 38 9.65 8.56 8.74
C ASP A 38 8.53 9.54 9.07
N ASN A 39 7.69 9.19 10.06
CA ASN A 39 6.54 9.99 10.55
C ASN A 39 5.67 10.64 9.45
N PHE A 40 5.36 9.90 8.40
CA PHE A 40 4.47 10.40 7.35
C PHE A 40 2.99 10.23 7.73
N ILE A 41 2.15 11.09 7.18
CA ILE A 41 0.69 10.98 7.22
C ILE A 41 0.21 10.89 5.77
N VAL A 42 -0.69 9.95 5.49
CA VAL A 42 -1.36 9.82 4.19
C VAL A 42 -2.84 10.08 4.40
N ASP A 43 -3.36 11.12 3.74
CA ASP A 43 -4.79 11.38 3.73
C ASP A 43 -5.53 10.28 2.97
N ILE A 44 -6.58 9.74 3.56
CA ILE A 44 -7.44 8.76 2.91
C ILE A 44 -8.45 9.49 2.02
N PRO A 45 -8.47 9.24 0.71
CA PRO A 45 -9.47 9.79 -0.18
C PRO A 45 -10.90 9.50 0.31
N PRO A 46 -11.86 10.44 0.18
CA PRO A 46 -13.19 10.32 0.80
C PRO A 46 -14.06 9.18 0.24
N HIS A 47 -13.66 8.57 -0.88
CA HIS A 47 -14.33 7.42 -1.48
C HIS A 47 -13.79 6.07 -0.97
N ILE A 48 -12.72 6.09 -0.16
CA ILE A 48 -12.13 4.89 0.44
C ILE A 48 -12.62 4.79 1.87
N ASP A 49 -13.31 3.69 2.16
CA ASP A 49 -13.77 3.33 3.50
C ASP A 49 -12.73 2.37 4.14
N PRO A 50 -11.87 2.86 5.06
CA PRO A 50 -10.82 2.03 5.65
C PRO A 50 -11.38 0.87 6.50
N GLU A 51 -12.66 0.93 6.89
CA GLU A 51 -13.30 -0.15 7.65
C GLU A 51 -13.54 -1.41 6.79
N ARG A 52 -13.40 -1.32 5.46
CA ARG A 52 -13.54 -2.48 4.56
C ARG A 52 -12.27 -3.31 4.40
N TYR A 53 -11.17 -2.86 5.01
CA TYR A 53 -9.86 -3.45 4.84
C TYR A 53 -9.21 -3.74 6.20
N THR A 54 -8.22 -4.63 6.21
CA THR A 54 -7.51 -5.06 7.43
C THR A 54 -6.03 -4.78 7.37
N THR A 55 -5.48 -4.69 6.17
CA THR A 55 -4.05 -4.71 5.91
C THR A 55 -3.64 -3.48 5.12
N ALA A 56 -2.60 -2.80 5.60
CA ALA A 56 -1.90 -1.73 4.89
C ALA A 56 -0.62 -2.29 4.27
N ILE A 57 -0.38 -1.99 2.99
CA ILE A 57 0.79 -2.44 2.24
C ILE A 57 1.56 -1.23 1.70
N VAL A 58 2.88 -1.24 1.88
CA VAL A 58 3.80 -0.30 1.24
C VAL A 58 4.42 -0.98 0.02
N TRP A 59 4.20 -0.38 -1.15
CA TRP A 59 4.69 -0.85 -2.43
C TRP A 59 5.49 0.22 -3.14
N CYS A 60 6.62 -0.12 -3.77
CA CYS A 60 7.35 0.82 -4.62
C CYS A 60 7.01 0.60 -6.10
N GLU A 61 6.30 1.54 -6.71
CA GLU A 61 5.90 1.47 -8.13
C GLU A 61 7.09 1.55 -9.07
N SER A 62 8.06 2.43 -8.79
CA SER A 62 9.21 2.63 -9.68
C SER A 62 10.11 1.40 -9.80
N PHE A 63 10.22 0.60 -8.74
CA PHE A 63 11.06 -0.60 -8.71
C PHE A 63 10.26 -1.90 -8.77
N GLY A 64 8.92 -1.82 -8.75
CA GLY A 64 8.06 -3.00 -8.73
C GLY A 64 8.33 -3.92 -7.55
N GLN A 65 8.57 -3.34 -6.36
CA GLN A 65 9.10 -4.02 -5.19
C GLN A 65 8.16 -3.94 -3.98
N PHE A 66 7.95 -5.08 -3.32
CA PHE A 66 7.26 -5.16 -2.04
C PHE A 66 8.15 -4.66 -0.90
N ILE A 67 7.65 -3.71 -0.10
CA ILE A 67 8.41 -3.12 1.00
C ILE A 67 8.02 -3.76 2.32
N THR A 68 6.73 -3.69 2.67
CA THR A 68 6.19 -4.30 3.90
C THR A 68 4.66 -4.29 3.87
N ALA A 69 4.05 -5.09 4.75
CA ALA A 69 2.63 -5.06 5.05
C ALA A 69 2.40 -5.21 6.55
N ALA A 70 1.33 -4.60 7.06
CA ALA A 70 0.93 -4.71 8.45
C ALA A 70 -0.61 -4.74 8.56
N LYS A 71 -1.11 -5.54 9.50
CA LYS A 71 -2.51 -5.48 9.91
C LYS A 71 -2.71 -4.27 10.82
N TYR A 72 -3.73 -3.48 10.55
CA TYR A 72 -4.12 -2.35 11.41
C TYR A 72 -5.48 -2.58 12.10
N ARG A 73 -6.15 -3.70 11.76
CA ARG A 73 -7.33 -4.24 12.42
C ARG A 73 -7.14 -5.73 12.62
#